data_AF-A0A1M6BZC3-F1
#
_entry.id   AF-A0A1M6BZC3-F1
#
_cell.length_a   1.000
_cell.length_b   1.000
_cell.length_c   1.000
_cell.angle_alpha   90.00
_cell.angle_beta   90.00
_cell.angle_gamma   90.00
#
_symmetry.space_group_name_H-M   'P 1'
#
loop_
_entity.id
_entity.type
_entity.pdbx_description
1 polymer ?
#
loop_
_entity_poly.entity_id
_entity_poly.type
_entity_poly.pdbx_seq_one_letter_code
_entity_poly.pdbx_strand_id
1 'polypeptide(L)'
;MKSRNKIVSRWTRFVIILILVLLLVVLGMKSFDFGRSLFAVQGMEAEPGTDVTITIPEGAGKSEVADILKKNGLIASKSTFNIQCLIFEAQFYPGDYTLNTSQGPEEIIDQLKINGAQ
;
A
#
# COMPACT_ATOMS: atom_id res chain seq x y z
N MET A 1 20.07 -55.58 -1.08
CA MET A 1 20.05 -54.87 -2.38
C MET A 1 19.37 -53.50 -2.20
N LYS A 2 20.13 -52.43 -1.88
CA LYS A 2 19.63 -51.13 -1.37
C LYS A 2 20.09 -49.95 -2.24
N SER A 3 19.57 -49.81 -3.46
CA SER A 3 19.95 -48.64 -4.31
C SER A 3 18.88 -48.07 -5.23
N ARG A 4 17.64 -48.56 -5.21
CA ARG A 4 16.61 -48.08 -6.16
C ARG A 4 15.94 -46.74 -5.77
N ASN A 5 16.13 -46.24 -4.54
CA ASN A 5 15.42 -45.05 -4.06
C ASN A 5 16.27 -43.75 -4.13
N LYS A 6 17.56 -43.84 -4.48
CA LYS A 6 18.43 -42.65 -4.58
C LYS A 6 18.08 -41.75 -5.76
N ILE A 7 17.52 -42.31 -6.84
CA ILE A 7 17.14 -41.56 -8.04
C ILE A 7 15.85 -40.78 -7.77
N VAL A 8 14.83 -41.42 -7.19
CA VAL A 8 13.55 -40.77 -6.86
C VAL A 8 13.77 -39.58 -5.92
N SER A 9 14.60 -39.73 -4.88
CA SER A 9 14.97 -38.64 -3.95
C SER A 9 15.67 -37.45 -4.62
N ARG A 10 16.47 -37.68 -5.66
CA ARG A 10 17.20 -36.62 -6.39
C ARG A 10 16.26 -35.82 -7.27
N TRP A 11 15.28 -36.48 -7.90
CA TRP A 11 14.24 -35.84 -8.70
C TRP A 11 13.26 -35.05 -7.86
N THR A 12 12.84 -35.56 -6.68
CA THR A 12 11.94 -34.81 -5.79
C THR A 12 12.58 -33.50 -5.31
N ARG A 13 13.87 -33.51 -4.94
CA ARG A 13 14.58 -32.28 -4.57
C ARG A 13 14.68 -31.29 -5.72
N PHE A 14 14.91 -31.78 -6.94
CA PHE A 14 14.92 -30.93 -8.14
C PHE A 14 13.58 -30.25 -8.37
N VAL A 15 12.47 -30.98 -8.23
CA VAL A 15 11.11 -30.43 -8.37
C VAL A 15 10.82 -29.41 -7.27
N ILE A 16 11.20 -29.69 -6.02
CA ILE A 16 11.02 -28.75 -4.91
C ILE A 16 11.83 -27.46 -5.13
N ILE A 17 13.09 -27.58 -5.56
CA ILE A 17 13.94 -26.42 -5.87
C ILE A 17 13.34 -25.62 -7.03
N LEU A 18 12.83 -26.29 -8.06
CA LEU A 18 12.19 -25.64 -9.21
C LEU A 18 10.93 -24.88 -8.78
N ILE A 19 10.09 -25.47 -7.93
CA ILE A 19 8.92 -24.80 -7.35
C ILE A 19 9.36 -23.59 -6.51
N LEU A 20 10.40 -23.73 -5.68
CA LEU A 20 10.96 -22.64 -4.87
C LEU A 20 11.47 -21.48 -5.73
N VAL A 21 12.19 -21.78 -6.81
CA VAL A 21 12.66 -20.77 -7.77
C VAL A 21 11.47 -20.09 -8.44
N LEU A 22 10.45 -20.85 -8.86
CA LEU A 22 9.24 -20.29 -9.47
C LEU A 22 8.48 -19.39 -8.49
N LEU A 23 8.41 -19.78 -7.21
CA LEU A 23 7.86 -18.96 -6.13
C LEU A 23 8.63 -17.65 -5.96
N LEU A 24 9.97 -17.72 -5.89
CA LEU A 24 10.84 -16.54 -5.79
C LEU A 24 10.69 -15.59 -6.99
N VAL A 25 10.55 -16.14 -8.19
CA VAL A 25 10.35 -15.34 -9.41
C VAL A 25 8.96 -14.68 -9.39
N VAL A 26 7.90 -15.38 -8.96
CA VAL A 26 6.55 -14.80 -8.82
C VAL A 26 6.53 -13.72 -7.72
N LEU A 27 7.19 -13.96 -6.59
CA LEU A 27 7.36 -12.99 -5.51
C LEU A 27 8.16 -11.76 -5.98
N GLY A 28 9.25 -11.95 -6.73
CA GLY A 28 10.06 -10.86 -7.27
C GLY A 28 9.33 -10.02 -8.32
N MET A 29 8.55 -10.66 -9.22
CA MET A 29 7.70 -9.94 -10.17
C MET A 29 6.61 -9.13 -9.43
N LYS A 30 5.95 -9.72 -8.44
CA LYS A 30 4.98 -9.02 -7.59
C LYS A 30 5.63 -7.85 -6.84
N SER A 31 6.89 -7.98 -6.43
CA SER A 31 7.62 -6.93 -5.71
C SER A 31 7.90 -5.70 -6.57
N PHE A 32 8.08 -5.86 -7.88
CA PHE A 32 8.36 -4.74 -8.79
C PHE A 32 7.12 -3.86 -9.00
N ASP A 33 5.97 -4.46 -9.28
CA ASP A 33 4.70 -3.74 -9.42
C ASP A 33 4.22 -3.20 -8.07
N PHE A 34 4.37 -3.99 -7.00
CA PHE A 34 4.02 -3.57 -5.65
C PHE A 34 4.90 -2.42 -5.18
N GLY A 35 6.21 -2.47 -5.43
CA GLY A 35 7.13 -1.38 -5.14
C GLY A 35 6.71 -0.09 -5.86
N ARG A 36 6.45 -0.14 -7.16
CA ARG A 36 6.03 1.07 -7.90
C ARG A 36 4.68 1.64 -7.43
N SER A 37 3.74 0.78 -7.02
CA SER A 37 2.42 1.20 -6.54
C SER A 37 2.41 1.67 -5.07
N LEU A 38 3.30 1.12 -4.22
CA LEU A 38 3.47 1.56 -2.84
C LEU A 38 4.34 2.81 -2.74
N PHE A 39 5.38 2.91 -3.56
CA PHE A 39 6.25 4.08 -3.71
C PHE A 39 5.75 5.04 -4.79
N ALA A 40 4.46 4.96 -5.16
CA ALA A 40 3.82 6.01 -5.94
C ALA A 40 3.68 7.24 -5.02
N VAL A 41 4.76 8.00 -4.90
CA VAL A 41 4.82 9.31 -4.23
C VAL A 41 3.99 10.35 -4.99
N GLN A 42 3.59 10.05 -6.22
CA GLN A 42 2.80 10.94 -7.06
C GLN A 42 1.34 10.94 -6.63
N GLY A 43 0.77 12.14 -6.51
CA GLY A 43 -0.66 12.32 -6.34
C GLY A 43 -1.46 11.84 -7.55
N MET A 44 -2.78 11.96 -7.41
CA MET A 44 -3.75 11.58 -8.43
C MET A 44 -3.68 12.48 -9.67
N GLU A 45 -3.18 13.70 -9.53
CA GLU A 45 -2.96 14.66 -10.61
C GLU A 45 -1.52 15.20 -10.61
N ALA A 46 -1.06 15.70 -11.77
CA ALA A 46 0.17 16.48 -11.81
C ALA A 46 -0.07 17.88 -11.24
N GLU A 47 0.97 18.52 -10.69
CA GLU A 47 0.88 19.94 -10.29
C GLU A 47 0.32 20.79 -11.45
N PRO A 48 -0.60 21.73 -11.19
CA PRO A 48 -0.95 22.28 -9.87
C PRO A 48 -2.06 21.52 -9.09
N GLY A 49 -2.60 20.43 -9.63
CA GLY A 49 -3.69 19.67 -9.01
C GLY A 49 -4.95 20.50 -8.69
N THR A 50 -5.76 20.00 -7.76
CA THR A 50 -7.04 20.57 -7.32
C THR A 50 -7.13 20.51 -5.80
N ASP A 51 -7.41 21.65 -5.15
CA ASP A 51 -7.65 21.70 -3.70
C ASP A 51 -9.05 21.17 -3.37
N VAL A 52 -9.11 20.22 -2.44
CA VAL A 52 -10.32 19.57 -1.98
C VAL A 52 -10.37 19.62 -0.45
N THR A 53 -11.43 20.23 0.08
CA THR A 53 -11.70 20.25 1.52
C THR A 53 -12.50 19.02 1.92
N ILE A 54 -11.99 18.27 2.90
CA ILE A 54 -12.65 17.11 3.49
C ILE A 54 -12.82 17.28 4.99
N THR A 55 -13.87 16.67 5.55
CA THR A 55 -14.11 16.60 6.99
C THR A 55 -13.88 15.17 7.47
N ILE A 56 -13.00 15.00 8.46
CA ILE A 56 -12.78 13.74 9.16
C ILE A 56 -13.69 13.73 10.41
N PRO A 57 -14.67 12.80 10.51
CA PRO A 57 -15.53 12.74 11.69
C PRO A 57 -14.80 12.22 12.94
N GLU A 58 -15.30 12.57 14.12
CA GLU A 58 -14.77 12.09 15.39
C GLU A 58 -14.92 10.56 15.51
N GLY A 59 -13.83 9.89 15.88
CA GLY A 59 -13.79 8.42 15.97
C GLY A 59 -13.76 7.70 14.62
N ALA A 60 -13.58 8.42 13.49
CA ALA A 60 -13.45 7.80 12.17
C ALA A 60 -12.34 6.75 12.16
N GLY A 61 -12.67 5.54 11.74
CA GLY A 61 -11.68 4.48 11.55
C GLY A 61 -10.79 4.75 10.34
N LYS A 62 -9.58 4.17 10.30
CA LYS A 62 -8.66 4.28 9.14
C LYS A 62 -9.33 3.97 7.80
N SER A 63 -10.21 2.97 7.80
CA SER A 63 -10.98 2.54 6.64
C SER A 63 -11.98 3.59 6.15
N GLU A 64 -12.59 4.34 7.06
CA GLU A 64 -13.57 5.39 6.76
C GLU A 64 -12.86 6.64 6.22
N VAL A 65 -11.74 7.03 6.84
CA VAL A 65 -10.86 8.09 6.31
C VAL A 65 -10.40 7.75 4.89
N ALA A 66 -9.98 6.52 4.65
CA ALA A 66 -9.60 6.06 3.31
C ALA A 66 -10.77 6.13 2.30
N ASP A 67 -12.00 5.85 2.72
CA ASP A 67 -13.18 6.01 1.84
C ASP A 67 -13.45 7.48 1.50
N ILE A 68 -13.34 8.37 2.48
CA ILE A 68 -13.51 9.82 2.29
C ILE A 68 -12.45 10.32 1.30
N LEU A 69 -11.19 9.99 1.51
CA LEU A 69 -10.08 10.39 0.63
C LEU A 69 -10.27 9.85 -0.79
N LYS A 70 -10.68 8.59 -0.94
CA LYS A 70 -10.90 7.98 -2.25
C LYS A 70 -12.07 8.63 -3.00
N LYS A 71 -13.17 8.89 -2.30
CA LYS A 71 -14.37 9.52 -2.88
C LYS A 71 -14.07 10.92 -3.40
N ASN A 72 -13.14 11.62 -2.76
CA ASN A 72 -12.68 12.95 -3.12
C ASN A 72 -11.51 12.95 -4.12
N GLY A 73 -11.10 11.78 -4.64
CA GLY A 73 -10.04 11.70 -5.64
C GLY A 73 -8.64 12.02 -5.10
N LEU A 74 -8.43 11.94 -3.78
CA LEU A 74 -7.15 12.21 -3.13
C LEU A 74 -6.26 10.96 -3.05
N ILE A 75 -6.85 9.77 -3.16
CA ILE A 75 -6.11 8.49 -3.20
C ILE A 75 -6.64 7.56 -4.29
N ALA A 76 -5.75 6.78 -4.90
CA ALA A 76 -6.11 5.83 -5.95
C ALA A 76 -6.87 4.61 -5.41
N SER A 77 -6.44 4.10 -4.25
CA SER A 77 -6.96 2.85 -3.70
C SER A 77 -6.97 2.84 -2.18
N LYS A 78 -8.13 2.50 -1.64
CA LYS A 78 -8.36 2.27 -0.20
C LYS A 78 -7.42 1.22 0.37
N SER A 79 -7.20 0.12 -0.35
CA SER A 79 -6.39 -1.01 0.13
C SER A 79 -4.93 -0.62 0.27
N THR A 80 -4.39 0.10 -0.72
CA THR A 80 -3.01 0.60 -0.71
C THR A 80 -2.80 1.59 0.44
N PHE A 81 -3.73 2.54 0.58
CA PHE A 81 -3.69 3.53 1.64
C PHE A 81 -3.80 2.90 3.04
N ASN A 82 -4.68 1.92 3.24
CA ASN A 82 -4.79 1.21 4.51
C ASN A 82 -3.49 0.50 4.90
N ILE A 83 -2.81 -0.12 3.94
CA ILE A 83 -1.50 -0.77 4.19
C ILE A 83 -0.46 0.29 4.56
N GLN A 84 -0.40 1.41 3.84
CA GLN A 84 0.49 2.54 4.20
C GLN A 84 0.18 3.05 5.61
N CYS A 85 -1.09 3.24 5.98
CA CYS A 85 -1.49 3.67 7.32
C CYS A 85 -1.12 2.69 8.43
N LEU A 86 -0.96 1.40 8.11
CA LEU A 86 -0.45 0.39 9.04
C LEU A 86 1.07 0.49 9.17
N ILE A 87 1.79 0.68 8.06
CA ILE A 87 3.25 0.80 8.04
C ILE A 87 3.71 2.09 8.73
N PHE A 88 3.05 3.21 8.48
CA PHE A 88 3.38 4.53 9.04
C PHE A 88 2.73 4.81 10.40
N GLU A 89 2.07 3.81 10.98
CA GLU A 89 1.30 3.92 12.23
C GLU A 89 0.43 5.19 12.30
N ALA A 90 -0.23 5.50 11.18
CA ALA A 90 -1.00 6.73 11.04
C ALA A 90 -2.14 6.78 12.05
N GLN A 91 -2.23 7.90 12.77
CA GLN A 91 -3.36 8.28 13.61
C GLN A 91 -3.97 9.53 13.01
N PHE A 92 -5.27 9.49 12.77
CA PHE A 92 -6.03 10.58 12.18
C PHE A 92 -6.82 11.27 13.27
N TYR A 93 -6.84 12.59 13.25
CA TYR A 93 -7.66 13.36 14.17
C TYR A 93 -8.86 13.95 13.41
N PRO A 94 -9.99 14.15 14.11
CA PRO A 94 -11.14 14.83 13.53
C PRO A 94 -10.81 16.28 13.18
N GLY A 95 -11.43 16.78 12.10
CA GLY A 95 -11.23 18.15 11.66
C GLY A 95 -11.50 18.33 10.16
N ASP A 96 -11.44 19.59 9.74
CA ASP A 96 -11.52 19.98 8.33
C ASP A 96 -10.12 20.15 7.75
N TYR A 97 -9.85 19.46 6.65
CA TYR A 97 -8.54 19.45 6.00
C TYR A 97 -8.70 19.86 4.54
N THR A 98 -7.86 20.78 4.07
CA THR A 98 -7.75 21.09 2.64
C THR A 98 -6.52 20.36 2.10
N LEU A 99 -6.77 19.41 1.20
CA LEU A 99 -5.77 18.53 0.60
C LEU A 99 -5.78 18.77 -0.91
N ASN A 100 -4.65 18.62 -1.58
CA ASN A 100 -4.54 18.79 -3.02
C ASN A 100 -4.40 17.42 -3.71
N THR A 101 -5.08 17.23 -4.84
CA THR A 101 -5.01 15.99 -5.64
C THR A 101 -3.62 15.68 -6.20
N SER A 102 -2.70 16.65 -6.26
CA SER A 102 -1.30 16.43 -6.64
C SER A 102 -0.43 15.88 -5.49
N GLN A 103 -0.92 15.93 -4.25
CA GLN A 103 -0.19 15.43 -3.09
C GLN A 103 -0.12 13.90 -3.10
N GLY A 104 1.04 13.39 -2.70
CA GLY A 104 1.25 11.97 -2.51
C GLY A 104 0.46 11.42 -1.31
N PRO A 105 0.18 10.10 -1.27
CA PRO A 105 -0.48 9.47 -0.13
C PRO A 105 0.24 9.68 1.21
N GLU A 106 1.58 9.76 1.19
CA GLU A 106 2.41 10.00 2.37
C GLU A 106 2.24 11.44 2.91
N GLU A 107 2.27 12.44 2.02
CA GLU A 107 2.03 13.84 2.39
C GLU A 107 0.63 14.05 2.98
N ILE A 108 -0.38 13.38 2.40
CA ILE A 108 -1.75 13.37 2.93
C ILE A 108 -1.77 12.76 4.33
N ILE A 109 -1.12 11.61 4.54
CA ILE A 109 -1.04 10.97 5.87
C ILE A 109 -0.37 11.91 6.88
N ASP A 110 0.73 12.55 6.50
CA ASP A 110 1.45 13.48 7.39
C ASP A 110 0.62 14.72 7.72
N GLN A 111 -0.09 15.30 6.75
CA GLN A 111 -0.99 16.44 7.02
C GLN A 111 -2.14 16.05 7.95
N LEU A 112 -2.73 14.86 7.76
CA LEU A 112 -3.78 14.35 8.65
C LEU A 112 -3.27 14.00 10.06
N LYS A 113 -1.97 13.73 10.22
CA LYS A 113 -1.31 13.54 11.53
C LYS A 113 -0.99 14.88 12.21
N ILE A 114 -0.53 15.88 11.46
CA ILE A 114 0.00 17.15 12.00
C ILE A 114 -1.12 18.16 12.29
N ASN A 115 -2.02 18.40 11.33
CA ASN A 115 -3.06 19.44 11.47
C ASN A 115 -4.21 19.02 12.38
N GLY A 116 -4.27 17.74 12.71
CA GLY A 116 -5.24 17.18 13.62
C GLY A 116 -4.97 17.38 15.11
N ALA A 117 -3.75 17.77 15.46
CA ALA A 117 -3.32 17.98 16.84
C ALA A 117 -3.51 19.43 17.33
N GLN A 118 -4.25 20.26 16.58
CA GLN A 118 -4.51 21.68 16.87
C GLN A 118 -5.92 21.88 17.46
#